data_AF-A0A1E4EKM6-F1
#
_entry.id   AF-A0A1E4EKM6-F1
#
_cell.length_a   1.000
_cell.length_b   1.000
_cell.length_c   1.000
_cell.angle_alpha   90.00
_cell.angle_beta   90.00
_cell.angle_gamma   90.00
#
_symmetry.space_group_name_H-M   'P 1'
#
loop_
_entity.id
_entity.type
_entity.pdbx_description
1 polymer ?
#
loop_
_entity_poly.entity_id
_entity_poly.type
_entity_poly.pdbx_seq_one_letter_code
_entity_poly.pdbx_strand_id
1 'polypeptide(L)'
;MRSSLPLAALLLSGCLGEMDPQARAARWNQVPQTVPAGTVSTAPVVPRPPVDLNLLRRGQQRYAIYCAACHGPLGDGRGEVVQRGFPQPPSFHEERLRQAADEHFYSAIRNGAGRMWPYADRLPERDRWAVVAYVRALQVSRRARLQDLPSEVRLQAQRRLP
;
A
#
# COMPACT_ATOMS: atom_id res chain seq x y z
N MET A 1 61.31 -15.75 28.75
CA MET A 1 60.62 -14.71 27.96
C MET A 1 59.61 -15.41 27.04
N ARG A 2 58.35 -15.53 27.47
CA ARG A 2 57.26 -16.09 26.65
C ARG A 2 56.19 -15.01 26.54
N SER A 3 56.08 -14.45 25.35
CA SER A 3 55.17 -13.34 25.06
C SER A 3 53.79 -13.91 24.75
N SER A 4 52.82 -13.65 25.61
CA SER A 4 51.41 -13.98 25.40
C SER A 4 50.75 -12.82 24.66
N LEU A 5 50.48 -12.99 23.36
CA LEU A 5 49.61 -12.07 22.61
C LEU A 5 48.15 -12.42 22.92
N PRO A 6 47.32 -11.51 23.47
CA PRO A 6 45.92 -11.81 23.72
C PRO A 6 45.13 -11.66 22.42
N LEU A 7 44.68 -12.79 21.87
CA LEU A 7 43.84 -12.89 20.67
C LEU A 7 42.36 -12.52 20.93
N ALA A 8 42.08 -11.59 21.85
CA ALA A 8 40.73 -11.39 22.39
C ALA A 8 39.96 -10.17 21.83
N ALA A 9 40.55 -9.40 20.90
CA ALA A 9 39.96 -8.11 20.49
C ALA A 9 39.05 -8.14 19.24
N LEU A 10 38.83 -9.30 18.59
CA LEU A 10 38.17 -9.35 17.28
C LEU A 10 36.65 -9.62 17.29
N LEU A 11 36.02 -9.83 18.46
CA LEU A 11 34.60 -10.25 18.53
C LEU A 11 33.58 -9.12 18.75
N LEU A 12 34.01 -7.85 18.88
CA LEU A 12 33.10 -6.73 19.20
C LEU A 12 32.78 -5.79 18.02
N SER A 13 33.39 -5.97 16.84
CA SER A 13 33.20 -5.05 15.71
C SER A 13 31.87 -5.22 14.96
N GLY A 14 31.04 -6.20 15.34
CA GLY A 14 29.76 -6.48 14.66
C GLY A 14 28.52 -5.76 15.22
N CYS A 15 28.66 -4.99 16.31
CA CYS A 15 27.52 -4.34 16.97
C CYS A 15 27.46 -2.82 16.80
N LEU A 16 28.45 -2.21 16.12
CA LEU A 16 28.34 -0.82 15.71
C LEU A 16 27.41 -0.77 14.50
N GLY A 17 26.13 -0.51 14.77
CA GLY A 17 25.08 -0.25 13.78
C GLY A 17 25.30 1.04 13.00
N GLU A 18 26.53 1.28 12.55
CA GLU A 18 26.86 2.30 11.57
C GLU A 18 26.33 1.83 10.22
N MET A 19 25.03 2.04 10.01
CA MET A 19 24.46 2.01 8.68
C MET A 19 24.98 3.24 7.94
N ASP A 20 25.85 3.03 6.96
CA ASP A 20 26.26 4.10 6.06
C ASP A 20 25.00 4.77 5.47
N PRO A 21 24.92 6.12 5.49
CA PRO A 21 23.81 6.82 4.88
C PRO A 21 23.79 6.49 3.38
N GLN A 22 22.79 5.70 2.97
CA GLN A 22 22.56 5.38 1.57
C GLN A 22 22.24 6.67 0.83
N ALA A 23 23.06 7.01 -0.18
CA ALA A 23 22.79 8.13 -1.05
C ALA A 23 21.36 8.00 -1.62
N ARG A 24 20.53 9.02 -1.41
CA ARG A 24 19.16 9.05 -1.95
C ARG A 24 19.27 8.88 -3.46
N ALA A 25 18.73 7.77 -3.98
CA ALA A 25 18.78 7.48 -5.41
C ALA A 25 18.21 8.68 -6.19
N ALA A 26 19.07 9.36 -6.96
CA ALA A 26 18.71 10.56 -7.71
C ALA A 26 17.71 10.27 -8.85
N ARG A 27 17.45 9.00 -9.17
CA ARG A 27 16.74 8.58 -10.38
C ARG A 27 15.80 7.40 -10.13
N TRP A 28 14.70 7.62 -9.41
CA TRP A 28 13.58 6.67 -9.29
C TRP A 28 12.95 6.26 -10.64
N ASN A 29 13.29 6.96 -11.73
CA ASN A 29 12.69 6.79 -13.05
C ASN A 29 13.39 5.74 -13.94
N GLN A 30 14.43 5.05 -13.45
CA GLN A 30 15.28 4.18 -14.29
C GLN A 30 15.11 2.68 -14.06
N VAL A 31 14.24 2.26 -13.15
CA VAL A 31 14.00 0.83 -12.91
C VAL A 31 12.80 0.39 -13.77
N PRO A 32 12.94 -0.66 -14.62
CA PRO A 32 11.85 -1.12 -15.47
C PRO A 32 10.62 -1.50 -14.64
N GLN A 33 9.52 -0.74 -14.77
CA GLN A 33 8.27 -0.97 -14.05
C GLN A 33 7.37 -2.01 -14.72
N THR A 34 7.92 -2.90 -15.53
CA THR A 34 7.15 -3.92 -16.24
C THR A 34 7.22 -5.25 -15.48
N VAL A 35 6.09 -5.93 -15.36
CA VAL A 35 6.06 -7.32 -14.89
C VAL A 35 6.79 -8.21 -15.91
N PRO A 36 7.68 -9.13 -15.49
CA PRO A 36 8.34 -10.05 -16.41
C PRO A 36 7.31 -10.88 -17.19
N ALA A 37 7.57 -11.13 -18.48
CA ALA A 37 6.67 -11.91 -19.31
C ALA A 37 6.41 -13.31 -18.72
N GLY A 38 5.16 -13.77 -18.76
CA GLY A 38 4.75 -15.08 -18.24
C GLY A 38 4.54 -15.15 -16.71
N THR A 39 4.82 -14.08 -15.95
CA THR A 39 4.59 -14.05 -14.49
C THR A 39 3.16 -13.65 -14.10
N VAL A 40 2.39 -13.15 -15.06
CA VAL A 40 1.02 -12.66 -14.86
C VAL A 40 0.07 -13.45 -15.72
N SER A 41 -1.04 -13.88 -15.12
CA SER A 41 -2.16 -14.50 -15.84
C SER A 41 -2.60 -13.65 -17.04
N THR A 42 -2.65 -14.29 -18.21
CA THR A 42 -3.25 -13.75 -19.43
C THR A 42 -4.73 -14.08 -19.54
N ALA A 43 -5.31 -14.74 -18.54
CA ALA A 43 -6.72 -15.09 -18.51
C ALA A 43 -7.61 -13.83 -18.62
N PRO A 44 -8.85 -13.97 -19.11
CA PRO A 44 -9.81 -12.88 -19.13
C PRO A 44 -9.99 -12.29 -17.73
N VAL A 45 -10.10 -10.95 -17.66
CA VAL A 45 -10.33 -10.25 -16.40
C VAL A 45 -11.59 -10.78 -15.75
N VAL A 46 -11.48 -11.28 -14.52
CA VAL A 46 -12.64 -11.73 -13.74
C VAL A 46 -13.59 -10.54 -13.52
N PRO A 47 -14.90 -10.69 -13.74
CA PRO A 47 -15.87 -9.64 -13.45
C PRO A 47 -15.78 -9.15 -12.01
N ARG A 48 -16.10 -7.86 -11.79
CA ARG A 48 -16.11 -7.28 -10.44
C ARG A 48 -17.11 -8.03 -9.55
N PRO A 49 -16.66 -8.62 -8.42
CA PRO A 49 -17.55 -9.33 -7.52
C PRO A 49 -18.50 -8.36 -6.78
N PRO A 50 -19.66 -8.83 -6.31
CA PRO A 50 -20.50 -8.05 -5.41
C PRO A 50 -19.74 -7.59 -4.16
N VAL A 51 -20.01 -6.38 -3.69
CA VAL A 51 -19.38 -5.84 -2.49
C VAL A 51 -20.08 -6.40 -1.26
N ASP A 52 -19.37 -7.22 -0.48
CA ASP A 52 -19.79 -7.71 0.82
C ASP A 52 -18.70 -7.49 1.89
N LEU A 53 -19.00 -7.80 3.16
CA LEU A 53 -18.05 -7.64 4.26
C LEU A 53 -16.80 -8.52 4.12
N ASN A 54 -16.91 -9.69 3.49
CA ASN A 54 -15.78 -10.60 3.31
C ASN A 54 -14.80 -10.05 2.27
N LEU A 55 -15.32 -9.50 1.17
CA LEU A 55 -14.55 -8.81 0.15
C LEU A 55 -13.87 -7.56 0.74
N LEU A 56 -14.60 -6.77 1.54
CA LEU A 56 -14.02 -5.58 2.19
C LEU A 56 -12.91 -5.94 3.18
N ARG A 57 -13.10 -6.97 4.01
CA ARG A 57 -12.05 -7.46 4.93
C ARG A 57 -10.83 -7.98 4.17
N ARG A 58 -11.05 -8.71 3.08
CA ARG A 58 -9.96 -9.16 2.20
C ARG A 58 -9.22 -7.98 1.57
N GLY A 59 -9.97 -6.99 1.10
CA GLY A 59 -9.45 -5.75 0.53
C GLY A 59 -8.61 -4.97 1.53
N GLN A 60 -9.10 -4.81 2.76
CA GLN A 60 -8.37 -4.18 3.85
C GLN A 60 -7.04 -4.88 4.13
N GLN A 61 -7.06 -6.22 4.25
CA GLN A 61 -5.86 -7.02 4.48
C GLN A 61 -4.84 -6.81 3.36
N ARG A 62 -5.27 -6.90 2.10
CA ARG A 62 -4.38 -6.73 0.94
C ARG A 62 -3.88 -5.30 0.81
N TYR A 63 -4.71 -4.32 1.07
CA TYR A 63 -4.32 -2.92 1.10
C TYR A 63 -3.25 -2.64 2.15
N ALA A 64 -3.42 -3.16 3.36
CA ALA A 64 -2.45 -2.99 4.45
C ALA A 64 -1.08 -3.58 4.07
N ILE A 65 -1.06 -4.73 3.41
CA ILE A 65 0.18 -5.42 3.01
C ILE A 65 0.88 -4.71 1.85
N TYR A 66 0.15 -4.36 0.78
CA TYR A 66 0.77 -3.95 -0.49
C TYR A 66 0.68 -2.45 -0.78
N CYS A 67 -0.29 -1.74 -0.20
CA CYS A 67 -0.64 -0.39 -0.64
C CYS A 67 -0.35 0.67 0.42
N ALA A 68 -0.61 0.38 1.71
CA ALA A 68 -0.56 1.35 2.80
C ALA A 68 0.84 1.94 3.02
N ALA A 69 1.90 1.20 2.71
CA ALA A 69 3.28 1.68 2.82
C ALA A 69 3.54 2.94 1.97
N CYS A 70 2.88 3.06 0.81
CA CYS A 70 2.98 4.21 -0.09
C CYS A 70 1.77 5.14 0.00
N HIS A 71 0.57 4.59 0.01
CA HIS A 71 -0.68 5.36 -0.03
C HIS A 71 -1.20 5.80 1.34
N GLY A 72 -0.57 5.36 2.43
CA GLY A 72 -0.99 5.61 3.81
C GLY A 72 -2.17 4.72 4.23
N PRO A 73 -2.36 4.46 5.54
CA PRO A 73 -3.49 3.66 6.03
C PRO A 73 -4.86 4.31 5.73
N LEU A 74 -4.88 5.64 5.57
CA LEU A 74 -6.08 6.43 5.27
C LEU A 74 -6.26 6.73 3.78
N GLY A 75 -5.34 6.28 2.90
CA GLY A 75 -5.41 6.55 1.47
C GLY A 75 -5.15 8.00 1.08
N ASP A 76 -4.44 8.76 1.90
CA ASP A 76 -4.10 10.18 1.69
C ASP A 76 -2.74 10.40 1.00
N GLY A 77 -2.07 9.32 0.59
CA GLY A 77 -0.76 9.37 -0.06
C GLY A 77 0.39 9.58 0.91
N ARG A 78 0.17 9.57 2.23
CA ARG A 78 1.20 9.84 3.25
C ARG A 78 1.72 8.55 3.89
N GLY A 79 2.02 7.55 3.06
CA GLY A 79 2.63 6.31 3.53
C GLY A 79 4.04 6.51 4.07
N GLU A 80 4.51 5.54 4.85
CA GLU A 80 5.83 5.55 5.49
C GLU A 80 6.98 5.78 4.49
N VAL A 81 6.92 5.20 3.28
CA VAL A 81 8.00 5.39 2.30
C VAL A 81 8.07 6.81 1.76
N VAL A 82 6.94 7.54 1.75
CA VAL A 82 6.90 8.95 1.34
C VAL A 82 7.63 9.81 2.36
N GLN A 83 7.48 9.50 3.66
CA GLN A 83 8.23 10.16 4.73
C GLN A 83 9.74 9.93 4.60
N ARG A 84 10.14 8.83 3.95
CA ARG A 84 11.54 8.47 3.65
C ARG A 84 12.04 9.02 2.32
N GLY A 85 11.25 9.87 1.64
CA GLY A 85 11.69 10.60 0.46
C GLY A 85 11.25 10.04 -0.89
N PHE A 86 10.38 9.03 -0.91
CA PHE A 86 9.72 8.61 -2.15
C PHE A 86 8.70 9.67 -2.60
N PRO A 87 8.44 9.80 -3.91
CA PRO A 87 7.40 10.69 -4.42
C PRO A 87 6.04 10.34 -3.82
N GLN A 88 5.32 11.35 -3.35
CA GLN A 88 3.97 11.20 -2.80
C GLN A 88 2.99 10.73 -3.89
N PRO A 89 2.30 9.59 -3.72
CA PRO A 89 1.17 9.22 -4.57
C PRO A 89 -0.01 10.19 -4.37
N PRO A 90 -0.89 10.33 -5.37
CA PRO A 90 -2.10 11.13 -5.19
C PRO A 90 -3.00 10.55 -4.10
N SER A 91 -3.73 11.44 -3.43
CA SER A 91 -4.70 11.05 -2.41
C SER A 91 -5.94 10.47 -3.08
N PHE A 92 -6.41 9.31 -2.61
CA PHE A 92 -7.65 8.71 -3.12
C PHE A 92 -8.89 9.58 -2.87
N HIS A 93 -8.77 10.61 -2.03
CA HIS A 93 -9.85 11.54 -1.68
C HIS A 93 -10.01 12.70 -2.67
N GLU A 94 -9.07 12.87 -3.61
CA GLU A 94 -9.18 13.84 -4.71
C GLU A 94 -10.44 13.58 -5.56
N GLU A 95 -11.09 14.66 -6.03
CA GLU A 95 -12.33 14.56 -6.84
C GLU A 95 -12.15 13.68 -8.06
N ARG A 96 -11.08 13.90 -8.84
CA ARG A 96 -10.79 13.12 -10.04
C ARG A 96 -10.70 11.61 -9.76
N LEU A 97 -10.19 11.21 -8.59
CA LEU A 97 -10.05 9.79 -8.23
C LEU A 97 -11.33 9.21 -7.64
N ARG A 98 -12.16 10.02 -7.00
CA ARG A 98 -13.51 9.57 -6.61
C ARG A 98 -14.40 9.34 -7.81
N GLN A 99 -14.30 10.21 -8.82
CA GLN A 99 -15.07 10.10 -10.07
C GLN A 99 -14.48 9.10 -11.06
N ALA A 100 -13.22 8.69 -10.90
CA ALA A 100 -12.62 7.66 -11.74
C ALA A 100 -13.43 6.36 -11.66
N ALA A 101 -13.46 5.58 -12.75
CA ALA A 101 -14.09 4.26 -12.77
C ALA A 101 -13.31 3.24 -11.91
N ASP A 102 -13.96 2.17 -11.46
CA ASP A 102 -13.30 1.13 -10.65
C ASP A 102 -12.14 0.45 -11.42
N GLU A 103 -12.30 0.33 -12.74
CA GLU A 103 -11.33 -0.22 -13.68
C GLU A 103 -10.03 0.60 -13.73
N HIS A 104 -10.09 1.91 -13.44
CA HIS A 104 -8.91 2.75 -13.32
C HIS A 104 -7.98 2.22 -12.21
N PHE A 105 -8.54 1.94 -11.04
CA PHE A 105 -7.80 1.41 -9.91
C PHE A 105 -7.35 -0.03 -10.17
N TYR A 106 -8.21 -0.86 -10.74
CA TYR A 106 -7.85 -2.24 -11.11
C TYR A 106 -6.66 -2.26 -12.08
N SER A 107 -6.69 -1.43 -13.11
CA SER A 107 -5.62 -1.30 -14.10
C SER A 107 -4.33 -0.77 -13.47
N ALA A 108 -4.41 0.25 -12.61
CA ALA A 108 -3.25 0.77 -11.89
C ALA A 108 -2.57 -0.30 -11.02
N ILE A 109 -3.35 -1.17 -10.36
CA ILE A 109 -2.81 -2.28 -9.57
C ILE A 109 -2.19 -3.34 -10.50
N ARG A 110 -2.83 -3.66 -11.62
CA ARG A 110 -2.34 -4.68 -12.56
C ARG A 110 -1.07 -4.25 -13.29
N ASN A 111 -1.12 -3.06 -13.89
CA ASN A 111 -0.16 -2.59 -14.89
C ASN A 111 0.80 -1.52 -14.35
N GLY A 112 0.57 -1.03 -13.13
CA GLY A 112 1.24 0.16 -12.63
C GLY A 112 0.58 1.44 -13.15
N ALA A 113 1.01 2.58 -12.61
CA ALA A 113 0.54 3.90 -13.02
C ALA A 113 1.56 4.99 -12.67
N GLY A 114 2.10 5.68 -13.67
CA GLY A 114 3.11 6.72 -13.46
C GLY A 114 4.38 6.15 -12.83
N ARG A 115 4.59 6.40 -11.53
CA ARG A 115 5.71 5.84 -10.74
C ARG A 115 5.31 4.63 -9.89
N MET A 116 4.03 4.26 -9.90
CA MET A 116 3.53 3.10 -9.18
C MET A 116 3.86 1.82 -9.95
N TRP A 117 4.54 0.91 -9.25
CA TRP A 117 4.87 -0.43 -9.72
C TRP A 117 3.61 -1.27 -10.02
N PRO A 118 3.65 -2.19 -11.00
CA PRO A 118 2.62 -3.20 -11.17
C PRO A 118 2.71 -4.25 -10.05
N TYR A 119 1.55 -4.80 -9.68
CA TYR A 119 1.40 -5.82 -8.65
C TYR A 119 0.70 -7.09 -9.14
N ALA A 120 0.53 -7.27 -10.45
CA ALA A 120 -0.22 -8.40 -11.00
C ALA A 120 0.43 -9.78 -10.74
N ASP A 121 1.72 -9.80 -10.46
CA ASP A 121 2.52 -10.97 -10.06
C ASP A 121 2.27 -11.37 -8.59
N ARG A 122 1.83 -10.42 -7.75
CA ARG A 122 1.66 -10.60 -6.29
C ARG A 122 0.19 -10.56 -5.84
N LEU A 123 -0.67 -9.91 -6.61
CA LEU A 123 -2.09 -9.75 -6.33
C LEU A 123 -2.93 -10.50 -7.38
N PRO A 124 -3.53 -11.66 -7.02
CA PRO A 124 -4.50 -12.34 -7.86
C PRO A 124 -5.67 -11.42 -8.25
N GLU A 125 -6.34 -11.70 -9.37
CA GLU A 125 -7.40 -10.84 -9.92
C GLU A 125 -8.51 -10.51 -8.92
N ARG A 126 -9.00 -11.52 -8.19
CA ARG A 126 -10.03 -11.32 -7.15
C ARG A 126 -9.55 -10.42 -6.02
N ASP A 127 -8.28 -10.51 -5.64
CA ASP A 127 -7.69 -9.67 -4.58
C ASP A 127 -7.51 -8.22 -5.05
N ARG A 128 -7.25 -7.99 -6.34
CA ARG A 128 -7.23 -6.64 -6.92
C ARG A 128 -8.60 -5.97 -6.79
N TRP A 129 -9.68 -6.67 -7.16
CA TRP A 129 -11.03 -6.16 -6.95
C TRP A 129 -11.37 -5.91 -5.48
N ALA A 130 -10.90 -6.78 -4.58
CA ALA A 130 -11.07 -6.58 -3.14
C ALA A 130 -10.39 -5.28 -2.68
N VAL A 131 -9.16 -5.01 -3.15
CA VAL A 131 -8.45 -3.75 -2.86
C VAL A 131 -9.21 -2.55 -3.43
N VAL A 132 -9.73 -2.63 -4.66
CA VAL A 132 -10.55 -1.56 -5.24
C VAL A 132 -11.78 -1.26 -4.37
N ALA A 133 -12.50 -2.30 -3.93
CA ALA A 133 -13.65 -2.14 -3.02
C ALA A 133 -13.24 -1.46 -1.69
N TYR A 134 -12.08 -1.80 -1.14
CA TYR A 134 -11.58 -1.16 0.07
C TYR A 134 -11.15 0.30 -0.16
N VAL A 135 -10.56 0.64 -1.30
CA VAL A 135 -10.27 2.04 -1.67
C VAL A 135 -11.57 2.86 -1.73
N ARG A 136 -12.66 2.30 -2.27
CA ARG A 136 -13.97 2.96 -2.23
C ARG A 136 -14.50 3.12 -0.81
N ALA A 137 -14.33 2.11 0.04
CA ALA A 137 -14.70 2.21 1.44
C ALA A 137 -13.93 3.33 2.18
N LEU A 138 -12.64 3.53 1.89
CA LEU A 138 -11.86 4.65 2.41
C LEU A 138 -12.42 6.00 1.95
N GLN A 139 -12.77 6.14 0.67
CA GLN A 139 -13.36 7.37 0.12
C GLN A 139 -14.69 7.72 0.79
N VAL A 140 -15.55 6.73 1.04
CA VAL A 140 -16.83 6.91 1.75
C VAL A 140 -16.57 7.26 3.22
N SER A 141 -15.69 6.51 3.90
CA SER A 141 -15.39 6.71 5.32
C SER A 141 -14.86 8.10 5.61
N ARG A 142 -14.00 8.66 4.75
CA ARG A 142 -13.44 10.01 4.93
C ARG A 142 -14.48 11.13 4.92
N ARG A 143 -15.68 10.87 4.40
CA ARG A 143 -16.76 11.84 4.22
C ARG A 143 -18.01 11.51 5.01
N ALA A 144 -18.04 10.36 5.66
CA ALA A 144 -19.20 9.91 6.41
C ALA A 144 -19.47 10.90 7.55
N ARG A 145 -20.66 11.52 7.53
CA ARG A 145 -21.16 12.32 8.64
C ARG A 145 -21.98 11.42 9.55
N LEU A 146 -21.84 11.59 10.87
CA LEU A 146 -22.56 10.77 11.85
C LEU A 146 -24.08 10.77 11.61
N GLN A 147 -24.63 11.92 11.23
CA GLN A 147 -26.06 12.09 10.94
C GLN A 147 -26.56 11.25 9.76
N ASP A 148 -25.68 10.88 8.82
CA ASP A 148 -26.04 10.10 7.63
C ASP A 148 -25.98 8.58 7.89
N LEU A 149 -25.45 8.18 9.05
CA LEU A 149 -25.33 6.77 9.42
C LEU A 149 -26.67 6.21 9.93
N PRO A 150 -26.94 4.91 9.73
CA PRO A 150 -28.03 4.22 10.41
C PRO A 150 -27.99 4.45 11.92
N SER A 151 -29.16 4.53 12.57
CA SER A 151 -29.28 4.92 13.99
C SER A 151 -28.41 4.07 14.91
N GLU A 152 -28.41 2.75 14.73
CA GLU A 152 -27.58 1.82 15.50
C GLU A 152 -26.09 2.13 15.37
N VAL A 153 -25.61 2.29 14.14
CA VAL A 153 -24.19 2.59 13.84
C VAL A 153 -23.80 3.96 14.39
N ARG A 154 -24.69 4.96 14.26
CA ARG A 154 -24.48 6.31 14.80
C ARG A 154 -24.31 6.28 16.31
N LEU A 155 -25.20 5.58 17.02
CA LEU A 155 -25.13 5.44 18.48
C LEU A 155 -23.85 4.74 18.91
N GLN A 156 -23.43 3.70 18.18
CA GLN A 156 -22.16 3.02 18.46
C GLN A 156 -20.96 3.94 18.25
N ALA A 157 -20.94 4.72 17.17
CA ALA A 157 -19.87 5.67 16.88
C ALA A 157 -19.79 6.77 17.97
N GLN A 158 -20.93 7.33 18.39
CA GLN A 158 -21.00 8.36 19.44
C GLN A 158 -20.46 7.88 20.79
N ARG A 159 -20.59 6.58 21.12
CA ARG A 159 -20.00 6.01 22.34
C ARG A 159 -18.48 5.82 22.27
N ARG A 160 -17.89 5.81 21.07
CA ARG A 160 -16.48 5.51 20.83
C ARG A 160 -15.65 6.72 20.45
N LEU A 161 -16.29 7.78 19.97
CA LEU A 161 -15.64 9.05 19.69
C LEU A 161 -15.31 9.74 21.02
N PRO A 162 -14.10 10.34 21.13
CA PRO A 162 -13.69 11.07 22.32
C PRO A 162 -14.50 12.35 22.54
#